data_AF-Q2PJX3-F1
#
_entry.id   AF-Q2PJX3-F1
#
_cell.length_a   1.000
_cell.length_b   1.000
_cell.length_c   1.000
_cell.angle_alpha   90.00
_cell.angle_beta   90.00
_cell.angle_gamma   90.00
#
_symmetry.space_group_name_H-M   'P 1'
#
loop_
_entity.id
_entity.type
_entity.pdbx_description
1 polymer ?
#
loop_
_entity_poly.entity_id
_entity_poly.type
_entity_poly.pdbx_seq_one_letter_code
_entity_poly.pdbx_strand_id
1 'polypeptide(L)' 'RQIVGDEKMAELKQMKESGLGQEELIAKVDEMLGHITDEAKKQKIHEYGPSCRKIYEDRYKRDNHEHSLD' A
#
# COMPACT_ATOMS: atom_id res chain seq x y z
N ARG A 1 7.85 -6.86 -0.62
CA ARG A 1 8.38 -8.15 -1.13
C ARG A 1 8.12 -9.30 -0.17
N GLN A 2 8.57 -9.28 1.09
CA GLN A 2 8.46 -10.45 1.97
C GLN A 2 7.02 -10.89 2.37
N ILE A 3 6.05 -9.97 2.35
CA ILE A 3 4.65 -10.26 2.73
C ILE A 3 3.86 -10.78 1.53
N VAL A 4 3.64 -9.91 0.53
CA VAL A 4 2.82 -10.20 -0.66
C VAL A 4 3.58 -10.84 -1.83
N GLY A 5 4.92 -10.95 -1.76
CA GLY A 5 5.76 -11.44 -2.87
C GLY A 5 6.17 -10.35 -3.87
N ASP A 6 6.99 -10.72 -4.85
CA ASP A 6 7.52 -9.77 -5.85
C ASP A 6 6.48 -9.43 -6.93
N GLU A 7 5.71 -10.43 -7.35
CA GLU A 7 4.67 -10.29 -8.38
C GLU A 7 3.58 -9.30 -7.95
N LYS A 8 3.03 -9.47 -6.75
CA LYS A 8 2.01 -8.57 -6.19
C LYS A 8 2.53 -7.17 -5.92
N MET A 9 3.80 -7.03 -5.54
CA MET A 9 4.43 -5.71 -5.43
C MET A 9 4.56 -5.02 -6.79
N ALA A 10 4.85 -5.77 -7.86
CA ALA A 10 4.92 -5.22 -9.21
C ALA A 10 3.52 -4.75 -9.68
N GLU A 11 2.48 -5.54 -9.41
CA GLU A 11 1.08 -5.19 -9.68
C GLU A 11 0.69 -3.88 -8.96
N LEU A 12 0.95 -3.78 -7.66
CA LEU A 12 0.68 -2.54 -6.88
C LEU A 12 1.45 -1.33 -7.41
N LYS A 13 2.70 -1.54 -7.84
CA LYS A 13 3.53 -0.48 -8.42
C LYS A 13 2.91 0.02 -9.74
N GLN A 14 2.53 -0.89 -10.62
CA GLN A 14 1.87 -0.54 -11.89
C GLN A 14 0.57 0.18 -11.66
N MET A 15 -0.26 -0.25 -10.71
CA MET A 15 -1.51 0.45 -10.37
C MET A 15 -1.25 1.89 -9.91
N LYS A 16 -0.25 2.08 -9.02
CA LYS A 16 0.16 3.42 -8.57
C LYS A 16 0.64 4.29 -9.74
N GLU A 17 1.47 3.73 -10.62
CA GLU A 17 2.01 4.45 -11.79
C GLU A 17 0.95 4.74 -12.85
N SER A 18 -0.11 3.93 -12.91
CA SER A 18 -1.26 4.14 -13.81
C SER A 18 -2.22 5.23 -13.29
N GLY A 19 -1.95 5.79 -12.12
CA GLY A 19 -2.78 6.82 -11.51
C GLY A 19 -4.07 6.30 -10.87
N LEU A 20 -4.12 5.02 -10.46
CA LEU A 20 -5.25 4.52 -9.68
C LEU A 20 -5.44 5.36 -8.42
N GLY A 21 -6.70 5.55 -8.03
CA GLY A 21 -7.06 6.25 -6.82
C GLY A 21 -6.46 5.59 -5.57
N GLN A 22 -6.13 6.40 -4.58
CA GLN A 22 -5.59 5.93 -3.30
C GLN A 22 -6.47 4.84 -2.65
N GLU A 23 -7.78 5.03 -2.68
CA GLU A 23 -8.75 4.10 -2.09
C GLU A 23 -8.75 2.74 -2.78
N GLU A 24 -8.67 2.72 -4.11
CA GLU A 24 -8.60 1.48 -4.89
C GLU A 24 -7.30 0.71 -4.61
N LEU A 25 -6.19 1.43 -4.50
CA LEU A 25 -4.90 0.84 -4.10
C LEU A 25 -4.96 0.25 -2.69
N ILE A 26 -5.58 0.94 -1.73
CA ILE A 26 -5.76 0.44 -0.37
C ILE A 26 -6.64 -0.83 -0.37
N ALA A 27 -7.77 -0.80 -1.07
CA ALA A 27 -8.66 -1.96 -1.17
C ALA A 27 -7.95 -3.18 -1.77
N LYS A 28 -7.15 -2.97 -2.83
CA LYS A 28 -6.36 -4.04 -3.45
C LYS A 28 -5.31 -4.61 -2.50
N VAL A 29 -4.62 -3.76 -1.74
CA VAL A 29 -3.67 -4.21 -0.70
C VAL A 29 -4.39 -5.04 0.35
N ASP A 30 -5.54 -4.58 0.85
CA ASP A 30 -6.31 -5.31 1.86
C ASP A 30 -6.78 -6.68 1.37
N GLU A 31 -7.24 -6.77 0.13
CA GLU A 31 -7.58 -8.05 -0.53
C GLU A 31 -6.37 -9.00 -0.54
N MET A 32 -5.21 -8.51 -0.96
CA MET A 32 -3.98 -9.32 -1.00
C MET A 32 -3.56 -9.78 0.40
N LEU A 33 -3.66 -8.91 1.40
CA LEU A 33 -3.32 -9.23 2.78
C LEU A 33 -4.31 -10.23 3.39
N GLY A 34 -5.59 -10.17 3.02
CA GLY A 34 -6.63 -11.10 3.45
C GLY A 34 -6.41 -12.53 2.95
N HIS A 35 -5.78 -12.70 1.78
CA HIS A 35 -5.43 -14.02 1.25
C HIS A 35 -4.18 -14.64 1.89
N ILE A 36 -3.46 -13.90 2.75
CA ILE A 36 -2.27 -14.43 3.42
C ILE A 36 -2.68 -15.33 4.57
N THR A 37 -2.42 -16.63 4.42
CA THR A 37 -2.70 -17.65 5.43
C THR A 37 -1.54 -17.91 6.40
N ASP A 38 -0.35 -17.43 6.07
CA ASP A 38 0.88 -17.60 6.87
C ASP A 38 0.82 -16.76 8.15
N GLU A 39 0.84 -17.43 9.30
CA GLU A 39 0.72 -16.79 10.62
C GLU A 39 1.84 -15.80 10.93
N ALA A 40 3.08 -16.08 10.52
CA ALA A 40 4.21 -15.18 10.75
C ALA A 40 4.07 -13.90 9.90
N LYS A 41 3.53 -14.03 8.68
CA LYS A 41 3.21 -12.86 7.84
C LYS A 41 2.01 -12.10 8.37
N LYS A 42 0.95 -12.78 8.85
CA LYS A 42 -0.21 -12.13 9.48
C LYS A 42 0.18 -11.31 10.69
N GLN A 43 1.05 -11.84 11.55
CA GLN A 43 1.53 -11.11 12.71
C GLN A 43 2.25 -9.82 12.30
N LYS A 44 3.13 -9.88 11.29
CA LYS A 44 3.77 -8.69 10.72
C LYS A 44 2.76 -7.72 10.11
N ILE A 45 1.74 -8.21 9.42
CA ILE A 45 0.69 -7.35 8.86
C ILE A 45 -0.06 -6.63 9.97
N HIS A 46 -0.41 -7.33 11.04
CA HIS A 46 -1.10 -6.73 12.18
C HIS A 46 -0.23 -5.71 12.91
N GLU A 47 1.06 -6.01 13.11
CA GLU A 47 2.01 -5.14 13.82
C GLU A 47 2.40 -3.90 13.00
N TYR A 48 2.75 -4.09 11.73
CA TYR A 48 3.29 -3.01 10.88
C TYR A 48 2.24 -2.35 9.97
N GLY A 49 1.15 -3.04 9.65
CA GLY A 49 0.12 -2.59 8.70
C GLY A 49 -0.43 -1.20 8.97
N PRO A 50 -0.87 -0.87 10.21
CA PRO A 50 -1.38 0.45 10.54
C PRO A 50 -0.36 1.57 10.30
N SER A 51 0.88 1.35 10.71
CA SER A 51 1.98 2.30 10.50
C SER A 51 2.34 2.46 9.02
N CYS A 52 2.40 1.36 8.28
CA CYS A 52 2.64 1.39 6.84
C CYS A 52 1.53 2.15 6.09
N ARG A 53 0.26 1.96 6.47
CA ARG A 53 -0.87 2.68 5.87
C ARG A 53 -0.76 4.18 6.12
N LYS A 54 -0.48 4.59 7.35
CA LYS A 54 -0.31 6.01 7.70
C LYS A 54 0.84 6.66 6.90
N ILE A 55 1.99 6.00 6.82
CA ILE A 55 3.14 6.50 6.03
C ILE A 55 2.77 6.65 4.55
N TYR A 56 2.01 5.69 4.00
CA TYR A 56 1.55 5.74 2.63
C TYR A 56 0.58 6.91 2.39
N GLU A 57 -0.39 7.11 3.30
CA GLU A 57 -1.32 8.23 3.24
C GLU A 57 -0.62 9.59 3.29
N ASP A 58 0.31 9.76 4.24
CA ASP A 58 1.08 11.00 4.37
C ASP A 58 1.93 11.27 3.12
N ARG A 59 2.49 10.21 2.53
CA ARG A 59 3.24 10.32 1.27
C ARG A 59 2.33 10.67 0.10
N TYR A 60 1.19 10.00 -0.03
CA TYR A 60 0.23 10.25 -1.10
C TYR A 60 -0.25 11.71 -1.05
N LYS A 61 -0.56 12.23 0.14
CA LYS A 61 -0.94 13.64 0.31
C LYS A 61 0.16 14.58 -0.14
N ARG A 62 1.43 14.33 0.22
CA ARG A 62 2.56 15.17 -0.24
C ARG A 62 2.75 15.10 -1.74
N ASP A 63 2.73 13.89 -2.32
CA ASP A 63 2.94 13.68 -3.76
C ASP A 63 1.82 14.31 -4.61
N ASN A 64 0.62 14.48 -4.05
CA ASN A 64 -0.55 15.09 -4.71
C ASN A 64 -0.89 16.50 -4.20
N HIS A 65 -0.08 17.09 -3.32
CA HIS A 65 -0.27 18.45 -2.86
C HIS A 65 0.31 19.42 -3.88
N GLU A 66 -0.51 20.31 -4.43
CA GLU A 66 -0.01 21.41 -5.25
C GLU A 66 0.80 22.36 -4.36
N HIS A 67 2.08 22.52 -4.67
CA HIS A 67 2.89 23.57 -4.08
C HIS A 67 2.52 24.89 -4.76
N SER A 68 1.63 25.69 -4.15
CA SER A 68 1.56 27.12 -4.50
C SER A 68 2.84 27.78 -3.99
N LEU A 69 3.73 28.13 -4.92
CA LEU A 69 4.83 29.05 -4.66
C LEU A 69 4.30 30.47 -4.89
N ASP A 70 3.59 31.00 -3.90
CA ASP A 70 3.36 32.45 -3.78
C ASP A 70 4.48 33.08 -2.94
#